data_AF-X1CJ71-F1
#
_entry.id   AF-X1CJ71-F1
#
_cell.length_a   1.000
_cell.length_b   1.000
_cell.length_c   1.000
_cell.angle_alpha   90.00
_cell.angle_beta   90.00
_cell.angle_gamma   90.00
#
_symmetry.space_group_name_H-M   'P 1'
#
loop_
_entity.id
_entity.type
_entity.pdbx_description
1 polymer ?
#
loop_
_entity_poly.entity_id
_entity_poly.type
_entity_poly.pdbx_seq_one_letter_code
_entity_poly.pdbx_strand_id
1 'polypeptide(L)'
;MTPMDDKRVEHTLRLGWAALAHYTPEDGLQVSEWIEFKDPLQFWQWVFVISAEHEQIYIVAHNISYDARLLKAFSMLPANSFAPEYAIMSQSCIFFTFQSDKQKIHLLDNSNYWQISLEALGKEFRVAKGKIDFETATDAELSVYCKQDVSVLVTIWQFWLAFLDEHDLA
;
A
#
# COMPACT_ATOMS: atom_id res chain seq x y z
N MET A 1 -9.94 35.90 -1.53
CA MET A 1 -9.50 35.08 -2.67
C MET A 1 -7.98 35.05 -2.61
N THR A 2 -7.43 34.04 -1.94
CA THR A 2 -5.99 33.94 -1.70
C THR A 2 -5.28 33.57 -3.01
N PRO A 3 -4.13 34.17 -3.36
CA PRO A 3 -3.41 33.84 -4.57
C PRO A 3 -3.03 32.34 -4.55
N MET A 4 -3.35 31.63 -5.64
CA MET A 4 -2.96 30.24 -5.82
C MET A 4 -1.46 30.21 -6.15
N ASP A 5 -0.67 29.61 -5.26
CA ASP A 5 0.80 29.59 -5.36
C ASP A 5 1.26 28.65 -6.48
N ASP A 6 2.25 29.08 -7.26
CA ASP A 6 2.70 28.53 -8.56
C ASP A 6 3.60 27.28 -8.40
N LYS A 7 3.44 26.52 -7.31
CA LYS A 7 4.29 25.39 -6.93
C LYS A 7 3.53 24.07 -6.75
N ARG A 8 2.52 23.84 -7.57
CA ARG A 8 1.77 22.58 -7.55
C ARG A 8 2.43 21.58 -8.50
N VAL A 9 3.25 20.67 -7.95
CA VAL A 9 3.71 19.48 -8.68
C VAL A 9 2.63 18.43 -8.57
N GLU A 10 1.97 18.11 -9.68
CA GLU A 10 1.01 17.01 -9.74
C GLU A 10 1.75 15.71 -10.02
N HIS A 11 1.79 14.82 -9.04
CA HIS A 11 2.33 13.48 -9.24
C HIS A 11 1.30 12.63 -10.01
N THR A 12 1.74 12.01 -11.10
CA THR A 12 0.93 11.10 -11.90
C THR A 12 1.45 9.68 -11.75
N LEU A 13 0.54 8.70 -11.76
CA LEU A 13 0.91 7.30 -11.75
C LEU A 13 1.43 6.91 -13.14
N ARG A 14 2.67 6.43 -13.22
CA ARG A 14 3.25 5.83 -14.42
C ARG A 14 2.98 4.32 -14.49
N LEU A 15 3.26 3.62 -13.38
CA LEU A 15 3.06 2.20 -13.17
C LEU A 15 3.09 1.90 -11.66
N GLY A 16 2.37 0.87 -11.22
CA GLY A 16 2.43 0.34 -9.87
C GLY A 16 2.25 -1.19 -9.84
N TRP A 17 2.61 -1.79 -8.72
CA TRP A 17 2.34 -3.19 -8.40
C TRP A 17 1.59 -3.30 -7.08
N ALA A 18 0.75 -4.32 -6.95
CA ALA A 18 0.15 -4.72 -5.69
C ALA A 18 0.15 -6.25 -5.57
N ALA A 19 0.16 -6.73 -4.32
CA ALA A 19 0.04 -8.13 -3.98
C ALA A 19 -1.14 -8.31 -3.03
N LEU A 20 -2.01 -9.29 -3.32
CA LEU A 20 -3.02 -9.75 -2.38
C LEU A 20 -2.41 -10.86 -1.55
N ALA A 21 -2.50 -10.72 -0.22
CA ALA A 21 -2.04 -11.72 0.71
C ALA A 21 -3.10 -12.01 1.76
N HIS A 22 -3.17 -13.26 2.20
CA HIS A 22 -4.07 -13.73 3.24
C HIS A 22 -3.24 -14.27 4.38
N TYR A 23 -3.65 -13.97 5.61
CA TYR A 23 -2.98 -14.43 6.81
C TYR A 23 -3.91 -15.35 7.60
N THR A 24 -3.37 -16.50 8.00
CA THR A 24 -3.92 -17.38 9.04
C THR A 24 -2.78 -17.72 10.01
N PRO A 25 -3.06 -17.96 11.31
CA PRO A 25 -2.04 -18.41 12.24
C PRO A 25 -1.36 -19.72 11.81
N GLU A 26 -2.08 -20.59 11.08
CA GLU A 26 -1.56 -21.88 10.63
C GLU A 26 -0.59 -21.77 9.44
N ASP A 27 -0.91 -20.92 8.46
CA ASP A 27 -0.15 -20.82 7.21
C ASP A 27 0.75 -19.57 7.15
N GLY A 28 0.59 -18.64 8.09
CA GLY A 28 1.19 -17.31 8.05
C GLY A 28 0.64 -16.46 6.89
N LEU A 29 1.33 -15.38 6.56
CA LEU A 29 0.93 -14.49 5.47
C LEU A 29 1.35 -15.07 4.10
N GLN A 30 0.37 -15.48 3.29
CA GLN A 30 0.58 -16.08 1.97
C GLN A 30 0.06 -15.17 0.86
N VAL A 31 0.90 -14.89 -0.14
CA VAL A 31 0.51 -14.12 -1.32
C VAL A 31 -0.26 -15.01 -2.28
N SER A 32 -1.48 -14.61 -2.64
CA SER A 32 -2.35 -15.35 -3.57
C SER A 32 -2.34 -14.75 -4.98
N GLU A 33 -2.20 -13.43 -5.11
CA GLU A 33 -2.33 -12.75 -6.40
C GLU A 33 -1.40 -11.53 -6.50
N TRP A 34 -1.00 -11.21 -7.72
CA TRP A 34 -0.27 -9.98 -8.05
C TRP A 34 -0.94 -9.26 -9.21
N ILE A 35 -0.95 -7.92 -9.16
CA ILE A 35 -1.41 -7.08 -10.26
C ILE A 35 -0.36 -5.99 -10.56
N GLU A 36 -0.03 -5.85 -11.84
CA GLU A 36 0.58 -4.63 -12.39
C GLU A 36 -0.55 -3.72 -12.87
N PHE A 37 -0.47 -2.44 -12.56
CA PHE A 37 -1.45 -1.47 -13.02
C PHE A 37 -0.75 -0.19 -13.50
N LYS A 38 -1.33 0.45 -14.51
CA LYS A 38 -0.82 1.72 -15.07
C LYS A 38 -1.81 2.87 -14.91
N ASP A 39 -2.98 2.59 -14.35
CA ASP A 39 -4.03 3.55 -14.09
C ASP A 39 -4.68 3.28 -12.72
N PRO A 40 -5.01 4.32 -11.93
CA PRO A 40 -5.66 4.15 -10.63
C PRO A 40 -6.97 3.35 -10.69
N LEU A 41 -7.76 3.44 -11.75
CA LEU A 41 -9.02 2.70 -11.88
C LEU A 41 -8.77 1.19 -11.92
N GLN A 42 -7.70 0.74 -12.58
CA GLN A 42 -7.34 -0.68 -12.64
C GLN A 42 -7.06 -1.23 -11.23
N PHE A 43 -6.30 -0.48 -10.43
CA PHE A 43 -6.04 -0.83 -9.03
C PHE A 43 -7.34 -0.90 -8.21
N TRP A 44 -8.19 0.13 -8.29
CA TRP A 44 -9.41 0.16 -7.48
C TRP A 44 -10.44 -0.88 -7.91
N GLN A 45 -10.59 -1.16 -9.21
CA GLN A 45 -11.46 -2.24 -9.68
C GLN A 45 -11.05 -3.58 -9.08
N TRP A 46 -9.74 -3.85 -9.04
CA TRP A 46 -9.20 -5.05 -8.41
C TRP A 46 -9.48 -5.08 -6.90
N VAL A 47 -9.23 -3.98 -6.18
CA VAL A 47 -9.55 -3.85 -4.75
C VAL A 47 -11.05 -4.05 -4.48
N PHE A 48 -11.94 -3.52 -5.31
CA PHE A 48 -13.38 -3.64 -5.10
C PHE A 48 -13.89 -5.06 -5.30
N VAL A 49 -13.35 -5.79 -6.28
CA VAL A 49 -13.62 -7.23 -6.46
C VAL A 49 -13.23 -8.00 -5.20
N ILE A 50 -12.04 -7.74 -4.66
CA ILE A 50 -11.58 -8.37 -3.41
C ILE A 50 -12.49 -7.98 -2.24
N SER A 51 -12.83 -6.70 -2.11
CA SER A 51 -13.67 -6.21 -1.00
C SER A 51 -15.08 -6.79 -1.02
N ALA A 52 -15.60 -7.24 -2.15
CA ALA A 52 -16.92 -7.86 -2.22
C ALA A 52 -16.98 -9.20 -1.43
N GLU A 53 -15.84 -9.88 -1.33
CA GLU A 53 -15.69 -11.20 -0.69
C GLU A 53 -15.15 -11.13 0.75
N HIS A 54 -14.81 -9.93 1.24
CA HIS A 54 -14.19 -9.75 2.55
C HIS A 54 -14.81 -8.58 3.32
N GLU A 55 -15.15 -8.80 4.60
CA GLU A 55 -15.69 -7.75 5.47
C GLU A 55 -14.65 -6.65 5.75
N GLN A 56 -13.36 -6.98 5.70
CA GLN A 56 -12.29 -6.04 6.00
C GLN A 56 -11.04 -6.33 5.19
N ILE A 57 -10.46 -5.27 4.62
CA ILE A 57 -9.18 -5.33 3.91
C ILE A 57 -8.23 -4.24 4.40
N TYR A 58 -6.93 -4.56 4.42
CA TYR A 58 -5.86 -3.62 4.72
C TYR A 58 -5.01 -3.42 3.46
N ILE A 59 -4.88 -2.17 3.04
CA ILE A 59 -3.97 -1.75 1.98
C ILE A 59 -2.77 -1.11 2.67
N VAL A 60 -1.60 -1.74 2.51
CA VAL A 60 -0.36 -1.32 3.18
C VAL A 60 0.62 -0.78 2.15
N ALA A 61 1.18 0.40 2.43
CA ALA A 61 2.28 0.96 1.65
C ALA A 61 3.28 1.69 2.56
N HIS A 62 4.49 1.91 2.06
CA HIS A 62 5.53 2.63 2.78
C HIS A 62 5.46 4.12 2.43
N ASN A 63 4.85 4.94 3.30
CA ASN A 63 4.32 6.28 3.02
C ASN A 63 2.96 6.28 2.29
N ILE A 64 1.95 5.60 2.88
CA ILE A 64 0.63 5.38 2.27
C ILE A 64 -0.09 6.66 1.84
N SER A 65 0.22 7.80 2.47
CA SER A 65 -0.33 9.10 2.05
C SER A 65 0.07 9.48 0.62
N TYR A 66 1.25 9.06 0.17
CA TYR A 66 1.69 9.29 -1.20
C TYR A 66 0.88 8.46 -2.19
N ASP A 67 0.80 7.14 -1.96
CA ASP A 67 0.02 6.22 -2.77
C ASP A 67 -1.47 6.57 -2.78
N ALA A 68 -2.06 6.93 -1.64
CA ALA A 68 -3.45 7.33 -1.54
C ALA A 68 -3.77 8.56 -2.41
N ARG A 69 -2.83 9.51 -2.55
CA ARG A 69 -2.98 10.66 -3.46
C ARG A 69 -2.83 10.26 -4.92
N LEU A 70 -1.81 9.48 -5.26
CA LEU A 70 -1.57 8.98 -6.62
C LEU A 70 -2.75 8.17 -7.14
N LEU A 71 -3.29 7.30 -6.29
CA LEU A 71 -4.43 6.44 -6.57
C LEU A 71 -5.77 7.17 -6.41
N LYS A 72 -5.77 8.44 -6.01
CA LYS A 72 -6.99 9.24 -5.79
C LYS A 72 -7.97 8.56 -4.82
N ALA A 73 -7.45 7.89 -3.78
CA ALA A 73 -8.23 7.12 -2.81
C ALA A 73 -9.40 7.92 -2.22
N PHE A 74 -9.14 9.18 -1.85
CA PHE A 74 -10.11 10.07 -1.22
C PHE A 74 -11.29 10.47 -2.12
N SER A 75 -11.20 10.24 -3.43
CA SER A 75 -12.33 10.40 -4.36
C SER A 75 -12.88 9.05 -4.82
N MET A 76 -12.00 8.07 -5.06
CA MET A 76 -12.37 6.75 -5.57
C MET A 76 -13.20 5.95 -4.57
N LEU A 77 -12.83 5.98 -3.28
CA LEU A 77 -13.56 5.26 -2.23
C LEU A 77 -14.97 5.83 -2.01
N PRO A 78 -15.17 7.14 -1.78
CA PRO A 78 -16.53 7.70 -1.65
C PRO A 78 -17.40 7.51 -2.88
N ALA A 79 -16.83 7.59 -4.09
CA ALA A 79 -17.57 7.35 -5.34
C ALA A 79 -18.07 5.89 -5.48
N ASN A 80 -17.52 4.96 -4.69
CA ASN A 80 -17.90 3.55 -4.66
C ASN A 80 -18.48 3.14 -3.29
N SER A 81 -19.19 4.07 -2.63
CA SER A 81 -19.94 3.84 -1.39
C SER A 81 -19.10 3.52 -0.14
N PHE A 82 -17.81 3.83 -0.16
CA PHE A 82 -16.95 3.78 1.03
C PHE A 82 -16.77 5.19 1.60
N ALA A 83 -17.56 5.52 2.62
CA ALA A 83 -17.47 6.81 3.32
C ALA A 83 -16.26 6.84 4.26
N PRO A 84 -15.55 7.98 4.43
CA PRO A 84 -14.52 8.11 5.45
C PRO A 84 -15.12 7.90 6.85
N GLU A 85 -14.59 6.95 7.62
CA GLU A 85 -15.04 6.65 8.99
C GLU A 85 -14.07 7.22 10.01
N TYR A 86 -12.77 7.04 9.79
CA TYR A 86 -11.73 7.37 10.75
C TYR A 86 -10.43 7.78 10.06
N ALA A 87 -9.68 8.69 10.68
CA ALA A 87 -8.37 9.11 10.19
C ALA A 87 -7.43 9.48 11.34
N ILE A 88 -6.21 8.96 11.29
CA ILE A 88 -5.05 9.45 12.04
C ILE A 88 -4.08 10.04 11.02
N MET A 89 -3.74 11.31 11.24
CA MET A 89 -2.75 12.01 10.44
C MET A 89 -1.77 12.70 11.41
N SER A 90 -0.90 11.91 12.03
CA SER A 90 0.15 12.43 12.92
C SER A 90 1.52 12.27 12.26
N GLN A 91 2.55 12.87 12.87
CA GLN A 91 3.93 12.72 12.37
C GLN A 91 4.45 11.28 12.47
N SER A 92 3.89 10.48 13.38
CA SER A 92 4.36 9.12 13.69
C SER A 92 3.37 8.02 13.31
N CYS A 93 2.15 8.38 12.92
CA CYS A 93 1.09 7.43 12.59
C CYS A 93 0.17 7.99 11.51
N ILE A 94 0.09 7.28 10.38
CA ILE A 94 -0.85 7.54 9.30
C ILE A 94 -1.76 6.32 9.13
N PHE A 95 -3.06 6.52 9.28
CA PHE A 95 -4.05 5.48 9.14
C PHE A 95 -5.39 6.07 8.69
N PHE A 96 -6.03 5.46 7.70
CA PHE A 96 -7.36 5.88 7.26
C PHE A 96 -8.29 4.67 7.22
N THR A 97 -9.53 4.84 7.66
CA THR A 97 -10.59 3.85 7.49
C THR A 97 -11.70 4.44 6.65
N PHE A 98 -12.12 3.68 5.64
CA PHE A 98 -13.32 3.94 4.87
C PHE A 98 -14.28 2.76 5.01
N GLN A 99 -15.56 3.06 5.17
CA GLN A 99 -16.58 2.08 5.50
C GLN A 99 -17.74 2.17 4.50
N SER A 100 -18.19 1.01 4.02
CA SER A 100 -19.50 0.82 3.39
C SER A 100 -20.48 0.21 4.40
N ASP A 101 -21.71 -0.09 3.98
CA ASP A 101 -22.70 -0.75 4.85
C ASP A 101 -22.20 -2.10 5.42
N LYS A 102 -21.30 -2.79 4.72
CA LYS A 102 -20.84 -4.15 5.08
C LYS A 102 -19.34 -4.32 5.17
N GLN A 103 -18.55 -3.44 4.54
CA GLN A 103 -17.12 -3.64 4.37
C GLN A 103 -16.30 -2.46 4.86
N LYS A 104 -15.06 -2.74 5.25
CA LYS A 104 -14.06 -1.74 5.64
C LYS A 104 -12.79 -1.86 4.82
N ILE A 105 -12.28 -0.71 4.39
CA ILE A 105 -10.98 -0.58 3.72
C ILE A 105 -10.11 0.30 4.59
N HIS A 106 -9.00 -0.27 5.06
CA HIS A 106 -7.99 0.45 5.82
C HIS A 106 -6.80 0.79 4.92
N LEU A 107 -6.36 2.04 4.97
CA LEU A 107 -5.10 2.46 4.39
C LEU A 107 -4.09 2.61 5.55
N LEU A 108 -3.12 1.70 5.60
CA LEU A 108 -2.15 1.60 6.68
C LEU A 108 -0.76 1.95 6.18
N ASP A 109 -0.08 2.86 6.89
CA ASP A 109 1.31 3.15 6.61
C ASP A 109 2.23 2.13 7.27
N ASN A 110 3.07 1.47 6.48
CA ASN A 110 4.11 0.59 6.97
C ASN A 110 5.07 1.32 7.93
N SER A 111 5.25 2.62 7.74
CA SER A 111 6.13 3.44 8.57
C SER A 111 5.63 3.62 10.00
N ASN A 112 4.37 3.25 10.28
CA ASN A 112 3.83 3.20 11.65
C ASN A 112 4.57 2.16 12.52
N TYR A 113 5.08 1.10 11.89
CA TYR A 113 5.83 0.03 12.55
C TYR A 113 7.35 0.22 12.37
N TRP A 114 7.77 0.65 11.18
CA TRP A 114 9.19 0.78 10.83
C TRP A 114 9.51 2.16 10.27
N GLN A 115 10.00 3.06 11.13
CA GLN A 115 10.36 4.45 10.80
C GLN A 115 11.75 4.58 10.12
N ILE A 116 12.06 3.68 9.19
CA ILE A 116 13.27 3.72 8.37
C ILE A 116 12.88 3.51 6.92
N SER A 117 13.74 3.87 5.96
CA SER A 117 13.39 3.73 4.54
C SER A 117 13.16 2.27 4.13
N LEU A 118 12.31 2.07 3.13
CA LEU A 118 12.09 0.74 2.52
C LEU A 118 13.40 0.12 1.99
N GLU A 119 14.35 0.95 1.54
CA GLU A 119 15.69 0.47 1.16
C GLU A 119 16.48 -0.08 2.36
N ALA A 120 16.44 0.59 3.51
CA ALA A 120 17.08 0.11 4.73
C ALA A 120 16.43 -1.21 5.20
N LEU A 121 15.10 -1.29 5.18
CA LEU A 121 14.39 -2.54 5.50
C LEU A 121 14.77 -3.68 4.54
N GLY A 122 14.81 -3.42 3.24
CA GLY A 122 15.22 -4.42 2.25
C GLY A 122 16.61 -5.00 2.53
N LYS A 123 17.56 -4.17 2.98
CA LYS A 123 18.91 -4.63 3.36
C LYS A 123 18.89 -5.54 4.59
N GLU A 124 18.14 -5.18 5.64
CA GLU A 124 18.01 -6.00 6.86
C GLU A 124 17.40 -7.37 6.55
N PHE A 125 16.38 -7.41 5.70
CA PHE A 125 15.70 -8.66 5.29
C PHE A 125 16.37 -9.36 4.10
N ARG A 126 17.55 -8.90 3.67
CA ARG A 126 18.33 -9.45 2.54
C ARG A 126 17.55 -9.53 1.22
N VAL A 127 16.55 -8.68 1.06
CA VAL A 127 15.81 -8.51 -0.20
C VAL A 127 16.56 -7.47 -1.03
N ALA A 128 17.19 -7.92 -2.11
CA ALA A 128 17.98 -7.05 -2.98
C ALA A 128 17.10 -5.94 -3.58
N LYS A 129 17.21 -4.71 -3.09
CA LYS A 129 16.58 -3.54 -3.73
C LYS A 129 17.52 -2.99 -4.79
N GLY A 130 17.06 -2.96 -6.04
CA GLY A 130 17.77 -2.30 -7.14
C GLY A 130 17.78 -0.79 -6.96
N LYS A 131 18.73 -0.10 -7.60
CA LYS A 131 18.64 1.36 -7.79
C LYS A 131 17.90 1.62 -9.10
N ILE A 132 17.01 2.61 -9.11
CA ILE A 132 16.31 3.05 -10.31
C ILE A 132 16.51 4.55 -10.48
N ASP A 133 16.73 4.98 -11.72
CA ASP A 133 16.67 6.39 -12.09
C ASP A 133 15.29 6.64 -12.73
N PHE A 134 14.39 7.29 -12.00
CA PHE A 134 13.01 7.48 -12.43
C PHE A 134 12.88 8.32 -13.71
N GLU A 135 13.88 9.15 -14.02
CA GLU A 135 13.88 10.01 -15.21
C GLU A 135 14.24 9.25 -16.49
N THR A 136 15.10 8.23 -16.38
CA THR A 136 15.64 7.51 -17.54
C THR A 136 15.19 6.06 -17.64
N ALA A 137 14.62 5.50 -16.57
CA ALA A 137 14.17 4.12 -16.52
C ALA A 137 13.10 3.82 -17.57
N THR A 138 13.25 2.68 -18.23
CA THR A 138 12.20 2.08 -19.06
C THR A 138 11.06 1.56 -18.19
N ASP A 139 9.87 1.39 -18.78
CA ASP A 139 8.72 0.78 -18.08
C ASP A 139 9.04 -0.63 -17.55
N ALA A 140 9.87 -1.39 -18.27
CA ALA A 140 10.27 -2.73 -17.86
C ALA A 140 11.15 -2.71 -16.60
N GLU A 141 12.15 -1.82 -16.56
CA GLU A 141 13.01 -1.63 -15.38
C GLU A 141 12.20 -1.11 -14.19
N LEU A 142 11.31 -0.16 -14.43
CA LEU A 142 10.43 0.39 -13.41
C LEU A 142 9.46 -0.67 -12.86
N SER A 143 8.89 -1.53 -13.72
CA SER A 143 8.02 -2.62 -13.31
C SER A 143 8.74 -3.59 -12.37
N VAL A 144 9.95 -4.02 -12.74
CA VAL A 144 10.77 -4.89 -11.89
C VAL A 144 11.06 -4.22 -10.54
N TYR A 145 11.43 -2.95 -10.56
CA TYR A 145 11.70 -2.17 -9.34
C TYR A 145 10.46 -2.07 -8.44
N CYS A 146 9.31 -1.67 -8.98
CA CYS A 146 8.07 -1.53 -8.21
C CYS A 146 7.60 -2.86 -7.62
N LYS A 147 7.69 -3.96 -8.37
CA LYS A 147 7.35 -5.30 -7.85
C LYS A 147 8.30 -5.73 -6.73
N GLN A 148 9.59 -5.40 -6.84
CA GLN A 148 10.57 -5.67 -5.79
C GLN A 148 10.24 -4.90 -4.51
N ASP A 149 9.83 -3.64 -4.61
CA ASP A 149 9.42 -2.84 -3.45
C ASP A 149 8.21 -3.44 -2.71
N VAL A 150 7.22 -3.94 -3.44
CA VAL A 150 6.09 -4.68 -2.84
C VAL A 150 6.55 -5.99 -2.22
N SER A 151 7.49 -6.70 -2.87
CA SER A 151 8.05 -7.95 -2.34
C SER A 151 8.78 -7.73 -1.01
N VAL A 152 9.53 -6.63 -0.88
CA VAL A 152 10.14 -6.21 0.41
C VAL A 152 9.06 -6.05 1.48
N LEU A 153 7.97 -5.33 1.18
CA LEU A 153 6.85 -5.15 2.13
C LEU A 153 6.26 -6.49 2.56
N VAL A 154 5.92 -7.37 1.61
CA VAL A 154 5.38 -8.70 1.90
C VAL A 154 6.32 -9.48 2.83
N THR A 155 7.61 -9.52 2.54
CA THR A 155 8.60 -10.24 3.37
C THR A 155 8.67 -9.71 4.79
N ILE A 156 8.62 -8.38 4.97
CA ILE A 156 8.63 -7.76 6.30
C ILE A 156 7.38 -8.16 7.09
N TRP A 157 6.20 -8.11 6.46
CA TRP A 157 4.95 -8.49 7.11
C TRP A 157 4.86 -9.99 7.41
N GLN A 158 5.36 -10.85 6.51
CA GLN A 158 5.51 -12.28 6.77
C GLN A 158 6.34 -12.56 8.01
N PHE A 159 7.51 -11.91 8.11
CA PHE A 159 8.37 -12.04 9.29
C PHE A 159 7.69 -11.51 10.55
N TRP A 160 7.08 -10.32 10.47
CA TRP A 160 6.47 -9.68 11.62
C TRP A 160 5.29 -10.47 12.19
N LEU A 161 4.39 -10.95 11.33
CA LEU A 161 3.25 -11.75 11.76
C LEU A 161 3.71 -13.11 12.33
N ALA A 162 4.68 -13.77 11.69
CA ALA A 162 5.25 -15.01 12.23
C ALA A 162 5.90 -14.80 13.61
N PHE A 163 6.59 -13.67 13.80
CA PHE A 163 7.15 -13.30 15.11
C PHE A 163 6.06 -13.10 16.17
N LEU A 164 4.95 -12.45 15.82
CA LEU A 164 3.82 -12.28 16.74
C LEU A 164 3.20 -13.61 17.14
N ASP A 165 3.05 -14.54 16.19
CA ASP A 165 2.53 -15.88 16.45
C ASP A 165 3.46 -16.73 17.31
N GLU A 166 4.75 -16.73 17.00
CA GLU A 166 5.77 -17.48 17.76
C GLU A 166 5.84 -17.05 19.23
N HIS A 167 5.50 -15.79 19.51
CA HIS A 167 5.60 -15.19 20.84
C HIS A 167 4.26 -14.92 21.53
N ASP A 168 3.13 -15.35 20.97
CA ASP A 168 1.78 -15.15 21.53
C ASP A 168 1.47 -13.66 21.82
N LEU A 169 1.73 -12.80 20.82
CA LEU A 169 1.58 -11.35 20.87
C LEU A 169 0.46 -10.81 19.94
N ALA A 170 -0.30 -11.70 19.31
CA ALA A 170 -1.36 -11.39 18.35
C ALA A 170 -2.70 -11.05 19.01
#